data_AF-A0A950KK05-F1
#
_entry.id   AF-A0A950KK05-F1
#
_cell.length_a   1.000
_cell.length_b   1.000
_cell.length_c   1.000
_cell.angle_alpha   90.00
_cell.angle_beta   90.00
_cell.angle_gamma   90.00
#
_symmetry.space_group_name_H-M   'P 1'
#
loop_
_entity.id
_entity.type
_entity.pdbx_description
1 polymer ?
#
loop_
_entity_poly.entity_id
_entity_poly.type
_entity_poly.pdbx_seq_one_letter_code
_entity_poly.pdbx_strand_id
1 'polypeptide(L)'
;GTSAKIDQAHRAAELEHANASAAAQRLLAEPRHQRGDAESWITLVVYLRGLTNSTTTLAEHACEISGGKALPGLSEVTAAIAGALEDLAQAIENRQRSSTSFQLDKEFARLRAEVDRLHLARLQERATDADAFTPTVSAVRENTFLSIELDQVITKVNVLRDATERVTRNG
;
A
#
# COMPACT_ATOMS: atom_id res chain seq x y z
N GLY A 1 -4.92 24.59 -12.97
CA GLY A 1 -6.26 24.20 -12.47
C GLY A 1 -6.23 22.89 -11.68
N THR A 2 -5.43 21.91 -12.10
CA THR A 2 -5.37 20.55 -11.52
C THR A 2 -4.32 20.40 -10.42
N SER A 3 -3.13 21.02 -10.55
CA SER A 3 -2.05 20.97 -9.54
C SER A 3 -2.49 21.50 -8.17
N ALA A 4 -3.13 22.66 -8.13
CA ALA A 4 -3.57 23.27 -6.86
C ALA A 4 -4.62 22.44 -6.10
N LYS A 5 -5.43 21.63 -6.81
CA LYS A 5 -6.39 20.71 -6.18
C LYS A 5 -5.69 19.49 -5.57
N ILE A 6 -4.63 19.01 -6.22
CA ILE A 6 -3.79 17.91 -5.71
C ILE A 6 -3.02 18.39 -4.47
N ASP A 7 -2.42 19.58 -4.51
CA ASP A 7 -1.70 20.17 -3.37
C ASP A 7 -2.63 20.43 -2.17
N GLN A 8 -3.90 20.77 -2.43
CA GLN A 8 -4.91 20.92 -1.40
C GLN A 8 -5.34 19.57 -0.80
N ALA A 9 -5.52 18.54 -1.63
CA ALA A 9 -5.85 17.19 -1.19
C ALA A 9 -4.72 16.57 -0.35
N HIS A 10 -3.45 16.78 -0.75
CA HIS A 10 -2.29 16.36 0.02
C HIS A 10 -2.25 17.02 1.40
N ARG A 11 -2.39 18.35 1.47
CA ARG A 11 -2.41 19.06 2.76
C ARG A 11 -3.57 18.64 3.66
N ALA A 12 -4.74 18.36 3.08
CA ALA A 12 -5.88 17.85 3.83
C ALA A 12 -5.57 16.46 4.41
N ALA A 13 -5.01 15.56 3.59
CA ALA A 13 -4.59 14.23 4.04
C ALA A 13 -3.51 14.28 5.12
N GLU A 14 -2.54 15.19 5.02
CA GLU A 14 -1.51 15.40 6.04
C GLU A 14 -2.09 15.87 7.39
N LEU A 15 -3.08 16.77 7.35
CA LEU A 15 -3.79 17.25 8.53
C LEU A 15 -4.64 16.15 9.19
N GLU A 16 -5.40 15.41 8.39
CA GLU A 16 -6.18 14.25 8.84
C GLU A 16 -5.26 13.22 9.53
N HIS A 17 -4.09 12.98 8.92
CA HIS A 17 -3.09 12.08 9.44
C HIS A 17 -2.46 12.57 10.75
N ALA A 18 -2.13 13.85 10.86
CA ALA A 18 -1.62 14.44 12.10
C ALA A 18 -2.64 14.30 13.24
N ASN A 19 -3.92 14.52 12.94
CA ASN A 19 -5.02 14.35 13.90
C ASN A 19 -5.20 12.88 14.31
N ALA A 20 -5.16 11.94 13.36
CA ALA A 20 -5.23 10.51 13.65
C ALA A 20 -4.06 10.05 14.53
N SER A 21 -2.84 10.51 14.23
CA SER A 21 -1.65 10.20 15.03
C SER A 21 -1.74 10.76 16.45
N ALA A 22 -2.24 11.99 16.62
CA ALA A 22 -2.46 12.58 17.93
C ALA A 22 -3.56 11.84 18.72
N ALA A 23 -4.63 11.42 18.05
CA ALA A 23 -5.68 10.61 18.66
C ALA A 23 -5.15 9.25 19.13
N ALA A 24 -4.35 8.56 18.33
CA ALA A 24 -3.71 7.30 18.73
C ALA A 24 -2.76 7.48 19.92
N GLN A 25 -1.98 8.57 19.97
CA GLN A 25 -1.12 8.86 21.11
C GLN A 25 -1.91 9.07 22.40
N ARG A 26 -3.08 9.73 22.34
CA ARG A 26 -3.99 9.85 23.49
C ARG A 26 -4.54 8.50 23.93
N LEU A 27 -4.95 7.67 22.98
CA LEU A 27 -5.45 6.30 23.21
C LEU A 27 -4.37 5.39 23.82
N LEU A 28 -3.10 5.58 23.43
CA LEU A 28 -1.94 4.90 24.02
C LEU A 28 -1.61 5.39 25.44
N ALA A 29 -1.94 6.65 25.76
CA ALA A 29 -1.76 7.21 27.10
C ALA A 29 -2.81 6.72 28.11
N GLU A 30 -3.88 6.06 27.66
CA GLU A 30 -4.92 5.52 28.53
C GLU A 30 -4.49 4.24 29.28
N PRO A 31 -4.87 4.08 30.57
CA PRO A 31 -4.49 2.94 31.41
C PRO A 31 -4.94 1.59 30.85
N ARG A 32 -4.05 0.59 30.93
CA ARG A 32 -4.19 -0.76 30.34
C ARG A 32 -5.47 -1.52 30.70
N HIS A 33 -6.10 -1.21 31.81
CA HIS A 33 -7.30 -1.89 32.34
C HIS A 33 -8.61 -1.45 31.65
N GLN A 34 -8.57 -0.40 30.82
CA GLN A 34 -9.71 0.07 30.01
C GLN A 34 -9.52 -0.21 28.50
N ARG A 35 -8.43 -0.89 28.12
CA ARG A 35 -7.93 -0.98 26.73
C ARG A 35 -8.68 -1.92 25.76
N GLY A 36 -9.87 -2.42 26.08
CA GLY A 36 -10.63 -3.40 25.26
C GLY A 36 -10.29 -3.46 23.76
N ASP A 37 -11.05 -2.76 22.91
CA ASP A 37 -10.83 -2.68 21.46
C ASP A 37 -9.71 -1.68 21.05
N ALA A 38 -9.04 -1.06 22.03
CA ALA A 38 -8.04 -0.01 21.81
C ALA A 38 -6.85 -0.49 20.97
N GLU A 39 -6.46 -1.75 21.14
CA GLU A 39 -5.37 -2.35 20.36
C GLU A 39 -5.69 -2.38 18.87
N SER A 40 -6.93 -2.75 18.50
CA SER A 40 -7.38 -2.74 17.10
C SER A 40 -7.36 -1.32 16.51
N TRP A 41 -7.81 -0.31 17.27
CA TRP A 41 -7.75 1.08 16.87
C TRP A 41 -6.32 1.60 16.70
N ILE A 42 -5.41 1.22 17.60
CA ILE A 42 -3.98 1.54 17.49
C ILE A 42 -3.39 0.88 16.24
N THR A 43 -3.71 -0.40 15.98
CA THR A 43 -3.30 -1.08 14.74
C THR A 43 -3.80 -0.34 13.51
N LEU A 44 -5.06 0.08 13.46
CA LEU A 44 -5.61 0.85 12.34
C LEU A 44 -4.80 2.13 12.08
N VAL A 45 -4.52 2.93 13.11
CA VAL A 45 -3.79 4.19 12.93
C VAL A 45 -2.34 3.96 12.49
N VAL A 46 -1.64 3.00 13.10
CA VAL A 46 -0.24 2.70 12.77
C VAL A 46 -0.12 2.22 11.32
N TYR A 47 -1.01 1.32 10.89
CA TYR A 47 -0.97 0.77 9.54
C TYR A 47 -1.49 1.74 8.48
N LEU A 48 -2.43 2.63 8.82
CA LEU A 48 -2.83 3.73 7.94
C LEU A 48 -1.66 4.69 7.69
N ARG A 49 -0.91 5.07 8.73
CA ARG A 49 0.32 5.86 8.60
C ARG A 49 1.35 5.18 7.72
N GLY A 50 1.59 3.89 7.96
CA GLY A 50 2.52 3.09 7.16
C GLY A 50 2.09 3.00 5.70
N LEU A 51 0.79 2.94 5.44
CA LEU A 51 0.21 2.91 4.10
C LEU A 51 0.45 4.25 3.38
N THR A 52 0.17 5.38 4.03
CA THR A 52 0.44 6.71 3.48
C THR A 52 1.90 6.86 3.10
N ASN A 53 2.82 6.45 3.97
CA ASN A 53 4.25 6.49 3.70
C ASN A 53 4.61 5.69 2.44
N SER A 54 4.17 4.42 2.32
CA SER A 54 4.44 3.60 1.14
C SER A 54 3.81 4.19 -0.13
N THR A 55 2.60 4.76 -0.05
CA THR A 55 1.98 5.42 -1.21
C THR A 55 2.72 6.69 -1.63
N THR A 56 3.24 7.47 -0.69
CA THR A 56 4.08 8.64 -0.98
C THR A 56 5.40 8.21 -1.61
N THR A 57 6.07 7.22 -1.06
CA THR A 57 7.30 6.65 -1.62
C THR A 57 7.08 6.11 -3.04
N LEU A 58 5.96 5.43 -3.29
CA LEU A 58 5.58 5.01 -4.64
C LEU A 58 5.35 6.19 -5.58
N ALA A 59 4.70 7.27 -5.13
CA ALA A 59 4.46 8.46 -5.93
C ALA A 59 5.76 9.21 -6.28
N GLU A 60 6.68 9.35 -5.32
CA GLU A 60 8.00 9.94 -5.52
C GLU A 60 8.80 9.13 -6.55
N HIS A 61 8.80 7.80 -6.42
CA HIS A 61 9.50 6.94 -7.38
C HIS A 61 8.82 6.90 -8.76
N ALA A 62 7.49 7.04 -8.83
CA ALA A 62 6.78 7.12 -10.11
C ALA A 62 7.20 8.33 -10.94
N CYS A 63 7.58 9.45 -10.32
CA CYS A 63 8.17 10.60 -11.01
C CYS A 63 9.58 10.31 -11.58
N GLU A 64 10.31 9.37 -10.98
CA GLU A 64 11.66 8.96 -11.41
C GLU A 64 11.63 7.88 -12.50
N ILE A 65 10.51 7.17 -12.68
CA ILE A 65 10.30 6.17 -13.75
C ILE A 65 10.05 6.91 -15.08
N SER A 66 11.10 7.51 -15.61
CA SER A 66 11.13 8.09 -16.97
C SER A 66 11.58 7.04 -17.98
N GLY A 67 10.64 6.23 -18.47
CA GLY A 67 10.82 5.48 -19.73
C GLY A 67 10.82 3.94 -19.64
N GLY A 68 10.65 3.35 -18.46
CA GLY A 68 10.46 1.90 -18.31
C GLY A 68 9.10 1.41 -18.80
N LYS A 69 9.06 0.18 -19.33
CA LYS A 69 7.79 -0.47 -19.73
C LYS A 69 6.94 -0.69 -18.47
N ALA A 70 5.75 -0.08 -18.42
CA ALA A 70 4.84 -0.21 -17.29
C ALA A 70 4.58 -1.69 -16.97
N LEU A 71 4.64 -2.03 -15.68
CA LEU A 71 4.44 -3.40 -15.20
C LEU A 71 3.00 -3.85 -15.52
N PRO A 72 2.81 -4.90 -16.33
CA PRO A 72 1.48 -5.44 -16.61
C PRO A 72 0.75 -5.82 -15.32
N GLY A 73 -0.53 -5.45 -15.19
CA GLY A 73 -1.33 -5.74 -14.00
C GLY A 73 -1.23 -4.68 -12.89
N LEU A 74 -0.36 -3.68 -13.02
CA LEU A 74 -0.21 -2.63 -12.01
C LEU A 74 -1.49 -1.82 -11.80
N SER A 75 -2.21 -1.50 -12.88
CA SER A 75 -3.47 -0.73 -12.79
C SER A 75 -4.56 -1.53 -12.07
N GLU A 76 -4.64 -2.83 -12.34
CA GLU A 76 -5.60 -3.75 -11.73
C GLU A 76 -5.32 -3.93 -10.23
N VAL A 77 -4.05 -4.11 -9.85
CA VAL A 77 -3.63 -4.15 -8.45
C VAL A 77 -3.93 -2.83 -7.74
N THR A 78 -3.66 -1.70 -8.38
CA THR A 78 -3.93 -0.38 -7.79
C THR A 78 -5.43 -0.15 -7.58
N ALA A 79 -6.27 -0.52 -8.56
CA ALA A 79 -7.72 -0.45 -8.44
C ALA A 79 -8.26 -1.38 -7.34
N ALA A 80 -7.70 -2.59 -7.20
CA ALA A 80 -8.07 -3.51 -6.15
C ALA A 80 -7.69 -2.99 -4.75
N ILE A 81 -6.51 -2.37 -4.60
CA ILE A 81 -6.08 -1.72 -3.36
C ILE A 81 -7.02 -0.56 -3.01
N ALA A 82 -7.34 0.30 -3.97
CA ALA A 82 -8.23 1.44 -3.75
C ALA A 82 -9.63 0.98 -3.31
N GLY A 83 -10.22 0.02 -4.01
CA GLY A 83 -11.51 -0.57 -3.62
C GLY A 83 -11.47 -1.23 -2.25
N ALA A 84 -10.37 -1.89 -1.90
CA ALA A 84 -10.21 -2.47 -0.57
C ALA A 84 -10.20 -1.41 0.54
N LEU A 85 -9.50 -0.29 0.32
CA LEU A 85 -9.46 0.81 1.29
C LEU A 85 -10.81 1.50 1.44
N GLU A 86 -11.56 1.67 0.35
CA GLU A 86 -12.90 2.24 0.38
C GLU A 86 -13.88 1.34 1.13
N ASP A 87 -13.86 0.02 0.86
CA ASP A 87 -14.65 -0.96 1.60
C ASP A 87 -14.32 -0.97 3.09
N LEU A 88 -13.04 -0.80 3.46
CA LEU A 88 -12.61 -0.70 4.85
C LEU A 88 -13.13 0.57 5.52
N ALA A 89 -13.05 1.71 4.84
CA ALA A 89 -13.60 2.97 5.34
C ALA A 89 -15.11 2.84 5.59
N GLN A 90 -15.85 2.27 4.62
CA GLN A 90 -17.28 2.09 4.74
C GLN A 90 -17.66 1.12 5.88
N ALA A 91 -16.90 0.05 6.07
CA ALA A 91 -17.08 -0.90 7.16
C ALA A 91 -16.91 -0.25 8.54
N ILE A 92 -15.90 0.61 8.69
CA ILE A 92 -15.66 1.36 9.93
C ILE A 92 -16.79 2.36 10.18
N GLU A 93 -17.15 3.17 9.17
CA GLU A 93 -18.20 4.19 9.28
C GLU A 93 -19.56 3.60 9.65
N ASN A 94 -19.94 2.50 8.99
CA ASN A 94 -21.25 1.88 9.20
C ASN A 94 -21.27 0.88 10.36
N ARG A 95 -20.12 0.61 11.01
CA ARG A 95 -19.93 -0.49 11.97
C ARG A 95 -20.41 -1.84 11.43
N GLN A 96 -20.17 -2.09 10.15
CA GLN A 96 -20.58 -3.30 9.47
C GLN A 96 -19.36 -4.10 9.05
N ARG A 97 -19.50 -5.42 8.96
CA ARG A 97 -18.43 -6.25 8.39
C ARG A 97 -18.25 -5.88 6.93
N SER A 98 -17.00 -5.81 6.50
CA SER A 98 -16.72 -5.74 5.07
C SER A 98 -17.33 -6.95 4.37
N SER A 99 -18.14 -6.69 3.34
CA SER A 99 -18.78 -7.74 2.53
C SER A 99 -17.83 -8.35 1.52
N THR A 100 -16.66 -7.74 1.30
CA THR A 100 -15.79 -8.03 0.17
C THR A 100 -14.59 -8.86 0.61
N SER A 101 -14.45 -10.05 0.04
CA SER A 101 -13.18 -10.78 0.06
C SER A 101 -12.19 -10.02 -0.83
N PHE A 102 -11.21 -9.35 -0.21
CA PHE A 102 -10.13 -8.71 -0.96
C PHE A 102 -9.29 -9.79 -1.66
N GLN A 103 -9.49 -9.97 -2.97
CA GLN A 103 -8.69 -10.91 -3.78
C GLN A 103 -7.34 -10.29 -4.21
N LEU A 104 -6.71 -9.50 -3.33
CA LEU A 104 -5.45 -8.81 -3.60
C LEU A 104 -4.32 -9.78 -3.89
N ASP A 105 -4.31 -10.93 -3.22
CA ASP A 105 -3.25 -11.94 -3.36
C ASP A 105 -3.16 -12.51 -4.78
N LYS A 106 -4.31 -12.65 -5.46
CA LYS A 106 -4.38 -13.23 -6.81
C LYS A 106 -3.87 -12.25 -7.86
N GLU A 107 -4.32 -11.01 -7.81
CA GLU A 107 -3.86 -9.96 -8.72
C GLU A 107 -2.37 -9.68 -8.54
N PHE A 108 -1.91 -9.74 -7.29
CA PHE A 108 -0.50 -9.51 -6.99
C PHE A 108 0.43 -10.70 -7.32
N ALA A 109 -0.09 -11.94 -7.33
CA ALA A 109 0.68 -13.09 -7.79
C ALA A 109 1.12 -12.96 -9.26
N ARG A 110 0.25 -12.38 -10.11
CA ARG A 110 0.58 -12.12 -11.52
C ARG A 110 1.70 -11.09 -11.67
N LEU A 111 1.67 -10.05 -10.84
CA LEU A 111 2.68 -8.99 -10.82
C LEU A 111 4.04 -9.53 -10.38
N ARG A 112 4.09 -10.33 -9.32
CA ARG A 112 5.31 -11.00 -8.85
C ARG A 112 5.92 -11.91 -9.93
N ALA A 113 5.10 -12.69 -10.61
CA ALA A 113 5.57 -13.58 -11.68
C ALA A 113 6.24 -12.81 -12.84
N GLU A 114 5.77 -11.61 -13.15
CA GLU A 114 6.39 -10.77 -14.19
C GLU A 114 7.73 -10.18 -13.75
N VAL A 115 7.87 -9.83 -12.47
CA VAL A 115 9.15 -9.37 -11.88
C VAL A 115 10.16 -10.52 -11.86
N ASP A 116 9.73 -11.73 -11.47
CA ASP A 116 10.57 -12.94 -11.52
C ASP A 116 11.04 -13.24 -12.96
N ARG A 117 10.18 -13.04 -13.95
CA ARG A 117 10.52 -13.19 -15.37
C ARG A 117 11.58 -12.18 -15.82
N LEU A 118 11.49 -10.94 -15.36
CA LEU A 118 12.50 -9.91 -15.64
C LEU A 118 13.85 -10.26 -14.99
N HIS A 119 13.85 -10.77 -13.75
CA HIS A 119 15.06 -11.25 -13.10
C HIS A 119 15.71 -12.41 -13.86
N LEU A 120 14.91 -13.37 -14.35
CA LEU A 120 15.40 -14.49 -15.14
C LEU A 120 16.02 -14.01 -16.47
N ALA A 121 15.36 -13.08 -17.17
CA ALA A 121 15.89 -12.48 -18.39
C ALA A 121 17.24 -11.78 -18.14
N ARG A 122 17.38 -11.07 -17.01
CA ARG A 122 18.65 -10.43 -16.65
C ARG A 122 19.77 -11.44 -16.34
N LEU A 123 19.45 -12.56 -15.69
CA LEU A 123 20.42 -13.63 -15.45
C LEU A 123 20.94 -14.22 -16.77
N GLN A 124 20.06 -14.41 -17.75
CA GLN A 124 20.42 -14.89 -19.09
C GLN A 124 21.28 -13.88 -19.87
N GLU A 125 20.97 -12.59 -19.77
CA GLU A 125 21.80 -11.54 -20.38
C GLU A 125 23.20 -11.49 -19.76
N ARG A 126 23.32 -11.57 -18.43
CA ARG A 126 24.62 -11.59 -17.74
C ARG A 126 25.48 -12.79 -18.13
N ALA A 127 24.86 -13.92 -18.45
CA ALA A 127 25.57 -15.10 -18.95
C ALA A 127 26.14 -14.90 -20.37
N THR A 128 25.62 -13.92 -21.12
CA THR A 128 26.04 -13.59 -22.48
C THR A 128 26.99 -12.39 -22.52
N ASP A 129 26.70 -11.35 -21.73
CA ASP A 129 27.52 -10.14 -21.56
C ASP A 129 27.29 -9.54 -20.16
N ALA A 130 28.31 -9.62 -19.30
CA ALA A 130 28.20 -9.29 -17.89
C ALA A 130 28.04 -7.78 -17.61
N ASP A 131 28.62 -6.93 -18.48
CA ASP A 131 28.79 -5.49 -18.25
C ASP A 131 27.93 -4.61 -19.18
N ALA A 132 27.16 -5.21 -20.10
CA ALA A 132 26.25 -4.47 -20.95
C ALA A 132 25.16 -3.74 -20.12
N PHE A 133 25.11 -2.41 -20.27
CA PHE A 133 24.01 -1.59 -19.76
C PHE A 133 22.80 -1.78 -20.69
N THR A 134 21.95 -2.75 -20.36
CA THR A 134 20.77 -3.10 -21.17
C THR A 134 19.51 -2.45 -20.59
N PRO A 135 18.48 -2.19 -21.42
CA PRO A 135 17.15 -1.78 -20.94
C PRO A 135 16.54 -2.76 -19.91
N THR A 136 16.99 -4.01 -19.89
CA THR A 136 16.59 -5.02 -18.92
C THR A 136 17.15 -4.73 -17.51
N VAL A 137 18.32 -4.10 -17.38
CA VAL A 137 18.88 -3.70 -16.07
C VAL A 137 18.02 -2.64 -15.40
N SER A 138 17.66 -1.59 -16.13
CA SER A 138 16.79 -0.53 -15.60
C SER A 138 15.39 -1.07 -15.29
N ALA A 139 14.83 -1.89 -16.20
CA ALA A 139 13.55 -2.55 -15.97
C ALA A 139 13.56 -3.44 -14.72
N VAL A 140 14.61 -4.23 -14.47
CA VAL A 140 14.71 -5.03 -13.25
C VAL A 140 14.74 -4.14 -12.01
N ARG A 141 15.55 -3.08 -11.99
CA ARG A 141 15.67 -2.18 -10.84
C ARG A 141 14.33 -1.50 -10.51
N GLU A 142 13.69 -0.92 -11.51
CA GLU A 142 12.41 -0.21 -11.36
C GLU A 142 11.29 -1.15 -10.92
N ASN A 143 11.16 -2.31 -11.57
CA ASN A 143 10.07 -3.24 -11.28
C ASN A 143 10.29 -4.00 -9.96
N THR A 144 11.53 -4.23 -9.53
CA THR A 144 11.83 -4.80 -8.20
C THR A 144 11.37 -3.85 -7.09
N PHE A 145 11.71 -2.56 -7.21
CA PHE A 145 11.28 -1.55 -6.24
C PHE A 145 9.75 -1.47 -6.16
N LEU A 146 9.08 -1.35 -7.32
CA LEU A 146 7.63 -1.32 -7.39
C LEU A 146 7.00 -2.56 -6.74
N SER A 147 7.54 -3.75 -7.01
CA SER A 147 7.04 -4.99 -6.43
C SER A 147 7.17 -5.01 -4.90
N ILE A 148 8.30 -4.55 -4.35
CA ILE A 148 8.52 -4.55 -2.90
C ILE A 148 7.54 -3.58 -2.22
N GLU A 149 7.40 -2.37 -2.74
CA GLU A 149 6.50 -1.38 -2.13
C GLU A 149 5.03 -1.80 -2.25
N LEU A 150 4.62 -2.43 -3.36
CA LEU A 150 3.27 -2.98 -3.50
C LEU A 150 3.01 -4.16 -2.54
N ASP A 151 3.99 -5.04 -2.32
CA ASP A 151 3.85 -6.13 -1.33
C ASP A 151 3.67 -5.58 0.08
N GLN A 152 4.43 -4.51 0.41
CA GLN A 152 4.26 -3.80 1.66
C GLN A 152 2.88 -3.14 1.78
N VAL A 153 2.37 -2.51 0.72
CA VAL A 153 1.02 -1.91 0.71
C VAL A 153 -0.04 -2.98 0.94
N ILE A 154 0.02 -4.11 0.22
CA ILE A 154 -0.94 -5.21 0.34
C ILE A 154 -0.91 -5.81 1.75
N THR A 155 0.27 -6.03 2.29
CA THR A 155 0.44 -6.49 3.68
C THR A 155 -0.26 -5.55 4.65
N LYS A 156 -0.07 -4.23 4.49
CA LYS A 156 -0.70 -3.23 5.36
C LYS A 156 -2.23 -3.23 5.20
N VAL A 157 -2.75 -3.33 3.98
CA VAL A 157 -4.20 -3.43 3.71
C VAL A 157 -4.80 -4.68 4.36
N ASN A 158 -4.12 -5.82 4.27
CA ASN A 158 -4.56 -7.06 4.92
C ASN A 158 -4.61 -6.92 6.45
N VAL A 159 -3.62 -6.26 7.07
CA VAL A 159 -3.64 -5.99 8.52
C VAL A 159 -4.76 -5.01 8.89
N LEU A 160 -4.99 -3.97 8.08
CA LEU A 160 -6.11 -3.03 8.28
C LEU A 160 -7.45 -3.76 8.24
N ARG A 161 -7.65 -4.68 7.28
CA ARG A 161 -8.85 -5.54 7.26
C ARG A 161 -9.03 -6.29 8.55
N ASP A 162 -8.02 -7.03 8.99
CA ASP A 162 -8.13 -7.88 10.16
C ASP A 162 -8.40 -7.05 11.43
N ALA A 163 -7.85 -5.83 11.51
CA ALA A 163 -8.14 -4.88 12.59
C ALA A 163 -9.57 -4.33 12.52
N THR A 164 -10.05 -3.94 11.33
CA THR A 164 -11.44 -3.48 11.11
C THR A 164 -12.45 -4.55 11.49
N GLU A 165 -12.20 -5.82 11.16
CA GLU A 165 -13.07 -6.93 11.57
C GLU A 165 -13.15 -7.11 13.10
N ARG A 166 -12.07 -6.81 13.83
CA ARG A 166 -12.06 -6.88 15.31
C ARG A 166 -12.86 -5.73 15.92
N VAL A 167 -12.69 -4.52 15.40
CA VAL A 167 -13.43 -3.33 15.84
C VAL A 167 -14.93 -3.49 15.59
N THR A 168 -15.31 -3.88 14.37
CA THR A 168 -16.72 -4.03 13.98
C THR A 168 -17.43 -5.22 14.64
N ARG A 169 -16.68 -6.18 15.22
CA ARG A 169 -17.24 -7.31 15.97
C ARG A 169 -17.54 -6.98 17.44
N ASN A 170 -16.81 -6.03 18.02
CA ASN A 170 -16.90 -5.67 19.43
C ASN A 170 -17.74 -4.40 19.70
N GLY A 171 -18.13 -3.69 18.63
CA GLY A 171 -18.81 -2.39 18.68
C GLY A 171 -20.29 -2.38 18.39
#